data_AF-A0A8H7DNS9-F1
#
_entry.id   AF-A0A8H7DNS9-F1
#
_cell.length_a   1.000
_cell.length_b   1.000
_cell.length_c   1.000
_cell.angle_alpha   90.00
_cell.angle_beta   90.00
_cell.angle_gamma   90.00
#
_symmetry.space_group_name_H-M   'P 1'
#
loop_
_entity.id
_entity.type
_entity.pdbx_description
1 polymer ?
#
loop_
_entity_poly.entity_id
_entity_poly.type
_entity_poly.pdbx_seq_one_letter_code
_entity_poly.pdbx_strand_id
1 'polypeptide(L)'
;MTTTTKYINGLQVPSDQHFPPPKPDLSIYQPPKSKVAQFFWRRWMWFEATFVFSMLEPWEKVMLLMMAFIFTSLFFTGMIKYFPPHVTLMRRRAMYYLLGQEGDEYLLWQWLGIGAGNALRTEL
;
A
#
# COMPACT_ATOMS: atom_id res chain seq x y z
N MET A 1 58.89 17.68 11.36
CA MET A 1 57.81 16.74 10.96
C MET A 1 57.68 15.70 12.05
N THR A 2 56.64 15.79 12.88
CA THR A 2 56.38 14.85 13.99
C THR A 2 55.47 13.74 13.49
N THR A 3 56.06 12.60 13.12
CA THR A 3 55.33 11.40 12.70
C THR A 3 54.70 10.76 13.94
N THR A 4 53.38 10.90 14.11
CA THR A 4 52.66 10.26 15.22
C THR A 4 52.48 8.77 14.89
N THR A 5 53.32 7.92 15.46
CA THR A 5 53.19 6.46 15.38
C THR A 5 51.95 6.02 16.17
N LYS A 6 50.94 5.48 15.49
CA LYS A 6 49.71 4.96 16.10
C LYS A 6 49.93 3.48 16.47
N TYR A 7 49.69 3.13 17.72
CA TYR A 7 49.74 1.74 18.18
C TYR A 7 48.31 1.22 18.36
N ILE A 8 47.99 0.07 17.77
CA ILE A 8 46.71 -0.64 17.96
C ILE A 8 47.05 -2.03 18.51
N ASN A 9 46.58 -2.36 19.71
CA ASN A 9 46.85 -3.65 20.38
C ASN A 9 48.35 -4.06 20.38
N GLY A 10 49.26 -3.11 20.55
CA GLY A 10 50.71 -3.38 20.61
C GLY A 10 51.41 -3.54 19.25
N LEU A 11 50.69 -3.45 18.13
CA LEU A 11 51.28 -3.48 16.79
C LEU A 11 51.55 -2.06 16.28
N GLN A 12 52.76 -1.81 15.78
CA GLN A 12 53.09 -0.61 15.03
C GLN A 12 52.42 -0.70 13.66
N VAL A 13 51.43 0.14 13.42
CA VAL A 13 50.81 0.28 12.09
C VAL A 13 51.44 1.46 11.34
N PRO A 14 51.90 1.26 10.09
CA PRO A 14 52.42 2.35 9.27
C PRO A 14 51.39 3.49 9.16
N SER A 15 51.82 4.73 9.44
CA SER A 15 50.95 5.92 9.43
C SER A 15 50.33 6.22 8.07
N ASP A 16 50.92 5.66 7.01
CA ASP A 16 50.58 5.98 5.63
C ASP A 16 49.41 5.14 5.11
N GLN A 17 48.97 4.12 5.87
CA GLN A 17 47.83 3.29 5.53
C GLN A 17 46.53 3.92 6.04
N HIS A 18 45.74 4.45 5.11
CA HIS A 18 44.36 4.84 5.38
C HIS A 18 43.50 3.57 5.56
N PHE A 19 43.31 3.15 6.81
CA PHE A 19 42.39 2.07 7.13
C PHE A 19 40.94 2.58 7.06
N PRO A 20 40.02 1.82 6.46
CA PRO A 20 38.60 2.13 6.63
C PRO A 20 38.26 2.10 8.13
N PRO A 21 37.32 2.92 8.59
CA PRO A 21 36.93 2.95 9.99
C PRO A 21 36.50 1.55 10.45
N PRO A 22 36.81 1.16 11.70
CA PRO A 22 36.52 -0.19 12.21
C PRO A 22 35.02 -0.48 12.34
N LYS A 23 34.16 0.55 12.22
CA LYS A 23 32.71 0.42 12.23
C LYS A 23 32.19 0.81 10.84
N PRO A 24 31.41 -0.06 10.16
CA PRO A 24 30.70 0.30 8.94
C PRO A 24 29.82 1.53 9.20
N ASP A 25 29.74 2.44 8.25
CA ASP A 25 28.80 3.55 8.35
C ASP A 25 27.37 3.02 8.13
N LEU A 26 26.62 2.94 9.23
CA LEU A 26 25.22 2.49 9.24
C LEU A 26 24.22 3.66 9.13
N SER A 27 24.70 4.89 8.87
CA SER A 27 23.87 6.09 8.79
C SER A 27 22.70 5.95 7.80
N ILE A 28 22.90 5.18 6.72
CA ILE A 28 21.89 4.90 5.68
C ILE A 28 20.67 4.15 6.23
N TYR A 29 20.84 3.31 7.26
CA TYR A 29 19.77 2.49 7.84
C TYR A 29 19.13 3.10 9.09
N GLN A 30 19.57 4.28 9.52
CA GLN A 30 19.03 4.89 10.73
C GLN A 30 17.61 5.42 10.47
N PRO A 31 16.63 5.11 11.35
CA PRO A 31 15.29 5.66 11.21
C PRO A 31 15.35 7.18 11.35
N PRO A 32 14.61 7.93 10.52
CA PRO A 32 14.58 9.39 10.59
C PRO A 32 14.03 9.86 11.95
N LYS A 33 14.44 11.04 12.42
CA LYS A 33 14.04 11.54 13.75
C LYS A 33 12.57 11.98 13.85
N SER A 34 11.91 12.24 12.73
CA SER A 34 10.51 12.68 12.68
C SER A 34 9.54 11.49 12.82
N LYS A 35 8.48 11.64 13.63
CA LYS A 35 7.46 10.60 13.87
C LYS A 35 6.76 10.14 12.58
N VAL A 36 6.43 11.08 11.70
CA VAL A 36 5.77 10.78 10.41
C VAL A 36 6.74 10.04 9.49
N ALA A 37 7.99 10.50 9.43
CA ALA A 37 9.02 9.86 8.63
C ALA A 37 9.34 8.44 9.14
N GLN A 38 9.31 8.19 10.46
CA GLN A 38 9.46 6.84 11.02
C GLN A 38 8.32 5.91 10.62
N PHE A 39 7.08 6.42 10.57
CA PHE A 39 5.94 5.62 10.14
C PHE A 39 6.11 5.16 8.68
N PHE A 40 6.44 6.09 7.79
CA PHE A 40 6.70 5.76 6.37
C PHE A 40 7.91 4.85 6.21
N TRP A 41 9.01 5.13 6.92
CA TRP A 41 10.22 4.29 6.92
C TRP A 41 9.89 2.86 7.36
N ARG A 42 9.10 2.68 8.43
CA ARG A 42 8.68 1.35 8.88
C ARG A 42 7.82 0.67 7.83
N ARG A 43 6.84 1.36 7.26
CA ARG A 43 5.97 0.77 6.22
C ARG A 43 6.78 0.35 4.98
N TRP A 44 7.73 1.18 4.58
CA TRP A 44 8.61 0.91 3.45
C TRP A 44 9.52 -0.29 3.74
N MET A 45 10.16 -0.36 4.91
CA MET A 45 10.98 -1.52 5.32
C MET A 45 10.19 -2.83 5.36
N TRP A 46 8.93 -2.80 5.85
CA TRP A 46 8.04 -3.96 5.79
C TRP A 46 7.76 -4.40 4.35
N PHE A 47 7.52 -3.43 3.47
CA PHE A 47 7.26 -3.71 2.06
C PHE A 47 8.49 -4.29 1.34
N GLU A 48 9.69 -3.76 1.63
CA GLU A 48 10.95 -4.29 1.09
C GLU A 48 11.25 -5.71 1.58
N ALA A 49 10.93 -6.01 2.84
CA ALA A 49 11.14 -7.33 3.44
C ALA A 49 10.18 -8.39 2.88
N THR A 50 8.90 -8.07 2.67
CA THR A 50 7.90 -9.08 2.24
C THR A 50 8.05 -9.55 0.81
N PHE A 51 8.61 -8.71 -0.08
CA PHE A 51 8.71 -9.01 -1.51
C PHE A 51 10.14 -9.32 -1.99
N VAL A 52 11.10 -9.47 -1.06
CA VAL A 52 12.52 -9.73 -1.37
C VAL A 52 13.07 -8.71 -2.38
N PHE A 53 12.59 -7.46 -2.31
CA PHE A 53 13.03 -6.40 -3.23
C PHE A 53 14.50 -6.03 -3.07
N SER A 54 15.16 -6.50 -2.01
CA SER A 54 16.59 -6.33 -1.77
C SER A 54 17.48 -7.10 -2.74
N MET A 55 16.95 -8.12 -3.43
CA MET A 55 17.72 -8.95 -4.36
C MET A 55 17.47 -8.59 -5.82
N LEU A 56 16.39 -7.84 -6.11
CA LEU A 56 16.02 -7.47 -7.47
C LEU A 56 16.77 -6.22 -7.91
N GLU A 57 17.09 -6.17 -9.20
CA GLU A 57 17.65 -4.96 -9.78
C GLU A 57 16.63 -3.81 -9.74
N PRO A 58 17.09 -2.55 -9.67
CA PRO A 58 16.20 -1.39 -9.57
C PRO A 58 15.15 -1.33 -10.69
N TRP A 59 15.49 -1.79 -11.90
CA TRP A 59 14.56 -1.77 -13.03
C TRP A 59 13.49 -2.88 -12.93
N GLU A 60 13.85 -4.08 -12.46
CA GLU A 60 12.92 -5.20 -12.28
C GLU A 60 11.84 -4.86 -11.25
N LYS A 61 12.27 -4.20 -10.15
CA LYS A 61 11.36 -3.68 -9.13
C LYS A 61 10.33 -2.72 -9.72
N VAL A 62 10.74 -1.83 -10.61
CA VAL A 62 9.82 -0.88 -11.27
C VAL A 62 8.82 -1.64 -12.16
N MET A 63 9.28 -2.60 -12.97
CA MET A 63 8.40 -3.38 -13.85
C MET A 63 7.36 -4.20 -13.06
N LEU A 64 7.79 -4.87 -11.98
CA LEU A 64 6.88 -5.64 -11.12
C LEU A 64 5.85 -4.75 -10.43
N LEU A 65 6.25 -3.59 -9.91
CA LEU A 65 5.32 -2.65 -9.28
C LEU A 65 4.30 -2.12 -10.28
N MET A 66 4.70 -1.84 -11.52
CA MET A 66 3.78 -1.41 -12.57
C MET A 66 2.78 -2.51 -12.93
N MET A 67 3.24 -3.75 -13.13
CA MET A 67 2.35 -4.89 -13.39
C MET A 67 1.38 -5.11 -12.22
N ALA A 68 1.89 -5.16 -10.99
CA ALA A 68 1.06 -5.32 -9.80
C ALA A 68 0.04 -4.18 -9.70
N PHE A 69 0.44 -2.94 -9.96
CA PHE A 69 -0.48 -1.80 -9.96
C PHE A 69 -1.59 -1.95 -11.00
N ILE A 70 -1.27 -2.39 -12.22
CA ILE A 70 -2.26 -2.65 -13.28
C ILE A 70 -3.23 -3.77 -12.86
N PHE A 71 -2.73 -4.90 -12.38
CA PHE A 71 -3.59 -6.00 -11.92
C PHE A 71 -4.48 -5.59 -10.74
N THR A 72 -3.92 -4.89 -9.77
CA THR A 72 -4.66 -4.49 -8.57
C THR A 72 -5.70 -3.42 -8.92
N SER A 73 -5.36 -2.45 -9.78
CA SER A 73 -6.32 -1.44 -10.25
C SER A 73 -7.44 -2.04 -11.09
N LEU A 74 -7.15 -2.99 -11.97
CA LEU A 74 -8.15 -3.72 -12.73
C LEU A 74 -9.05 -4.54 -11.80
N PHE A 75 -8.46 -5.23 -10.81
CA PHE A 75 -9.19 -5.98 -9.80
C PHE A 75 -10.13 -5.09 -8.98
N PHE A 76 -9.65 -3.96 -8.47
CA PHE A 76 -10.48 -3.01 -7.74
C PHE A 76 -11.56 -2.37 -8.61
N THR A 77 -11.24 -2.03 -9.85
CA THR A 77 -12.24 -1.50 -10.81
C THR A 77 -13.32 -2.54 -11.08
N GLY A 78 -12.93 -3.80 -11.29
CA GLY A 78 -13.84 -4.92 -11.43
C GLY A 78 -14.70 -5.11 -10.19
N MET A 79 -14.09 -5.10 -9.00
CA MET A 79 -14.80 -5.24 -7.74
C MET A 79 -15.81 -4.10 -7.54
N ILE A 80 -15.40 -2.84 -7.70
CA ILE A 80 -16.30 -1.69 -7.51
C ILE A 80 -17.46 -1.71 -8.52
N LYS A 81 -17.21 -2.11 -9.77
CA LYS A 81 -18.23 -2.09 -10.83
C LYS A 81 -19.15 -3.31 -10.80
N TYR A 82 -18.63 -4.50 -10.58
CA TYR A 82 -19.39 -5.76 -10.66
C TYR A 82 -19.93 -6.22 -9.30
N PHE A 83 -19.30 -5.88 -8.18
CA PHE A 83 -19.74 -6.35 -6.87
C PHE A 83 -21.11 -5.80 -6.41
N PRO A 84 -21.42 -4.49 -6.55
CA PRO A 84 -22.68 -3.96 -6.01
C PRO A 84 -23.94 -4.60 -6.60
N PRO A 85 -24.06 -4.81 -7.92
CA PRO A 85 -25.23 -5.50 -8.50
C PRO A 85 -25.38 -6.96 -8.03
N HIS A 86 -24.28 -7.67 -7.78
CA HIS A 86 -24.38 -9.06 -7.31
C HIS A 86 -24.82 -9.12 -5.84
N VAL A 87 -24.31 -8.22 -4.99
CA VAL A 87 -24.69 -8.16 -3.58
C VAL A 87 -26.17 -7.82 -3.41
N THR A 88 -26.73 -6.91 -4.23
CA THR A 88 -28.17 -6.57 -4.14
C THR A 88 -29.06 -7.75 -4.51
N LEU A 89 -28.71 -8.52 -5.54
CA LEU A 89 -29.45 -9.72 -5.94
C LEU A 89 -29.36 -10.83 -4.89
N MET A 90 -28.17 -11.10 -4.35
CA MET A 90 -27.99 -12.07 -3.26
C MET A 90 -28.74 -11.64 -2.00
N ARG A 91 -28.71 -10.34 -1.65
CA ARG A 91 -29.47 -9.79 -0.53
C ARG A 91 -30.97 -9.99 -0.72
N ARG A 92 -31.52 -9.72 -1.92
CA ARG A 92 -32.95 -9.91 -2.21
C ARG A 92 -33.37 -11.36 -2.02
N ARG A 93 -32.58 -12.31 -2.52
CA ARG A 93 -32.83 -13.74 -2.33
C ARG A 93 -32.70 -14.16 -0.87
N ALA A 94 -31.68 -13.69 -0.15
CA ALA A 94 -31.50 -13.99 1.26
C ALA A 94 -32.68 -13.48 2.11
N MET A 95 -33.17 -12.27 1.84
CA MET A 95 -34.35 -11.70 2.51
C MET A 95 -35.61 -12.54 2.25
N TYR A 96 -35.81 -13.00 1.00
CA TYR A 96 -36.94 -13.87 0.66
C TYR A 96 -36.92 -15.17 1.47
N TYR A 97 -35.76 -15.83 1.56
CA TYR A 97 -35.64 -17.10 2.29
C TYR A 97 -35.67 -16.94 3.81
N LEU A 98 -35.15 -15.84 4.35
CA LEU A 98 -35.07 -15.64 5.81
C LEU A 98 -36.33 -15.02 6.41
N LEU A 99 -37.00 -14.12 5.68
CA LEU A 99 -38.10 -13.31 6.22
C LEU A 99 -39.43 -13.55 5.52
N GLY A 100 -39.45 -14.29 4.40
CA GLY A 100 -40.68 -14.60 3.67
C GLY A 100 -41.37 -13.40 3.01
N GLN A 101 -40.82 -12.19 3.15
CA GLN A 101 -41.26 -10.99 2.44
C GLN A 101 -40.42 -10.79 1.18
N GLU A 102 -41.06 -10.68 0.03
CA GLU A 102 -40.45 -10.08 -1.16
C GLU A 102 -40.10 -8.65 -0.80
N GLY A 103 -38.80 -8.35 -0.70
CA GLY A 103 -38.33 -7.01 -0.33
C GLY A 103 -38.96 -5.98 -1.24
N ASP A 104 -39.83 -5.12 -0.67
CA ASP A 104 -40.54 -4.05 -1.36
C ASP A 104 -39.53 -3.09 -2.01
N GLU A 105 -39.15 -3.38 -3.24
CA GLU A 105 -38.36 -2.49 -4.08
C GLU A 105 -39.10 -1.15 -4.26
N TYR A 106 -40.43 -1.19 -4.28
CA TYR A 106 -41.29 -0.01 -4.36
C TYR A 106 -41.11 0.96 -3.18
N LEU A 107 -40.98 0.46 -1.94
CA LEU A 107 -40.75 1.31 -0.76
C LEU A 107 -39.36 1.95 -0.76
N LEU A 108 -38.35 1.24 -1.25
CA LEU A 108 -36.97 1.75 -1.32
C LEU A 108 -36.83 2.80 -2.44
N TRP A 109 -37.42 2.58 -3.61
CA TRP A 109 -37.44 3.58 -4.69
C TRP A 109 -38.31 4.79 -4.35
N GLN A 110 -39.39 4.60 -3.60
CA GLN A 110 -40.22 5.69 -3.06
C GLN A 110 -39.49 6.52 -2.00
N TRP A 111 -38.72 5.88 -1.10
CA TRP A 111 -37.91 6.57 -0.09
C TRP A 111 -36.69 7.30 -0.69
N LEU A 112 -36.05 6.72 -1.72
CA LEU A 112 -34.92 7.33 -2.43
C LEU A 112 -35.34 8.50 -3.34
N GLY A 113 -36.63 8.75 -3.58
CA GLY A 113 -37.12 9.94 -4.29
C GLY A 113 -36.75 10.06 -5.77
N ILE A 114 -36.10 9.04 -6.35
CA ILE A 114 -35.54 9.08 -7.72
C ILE A 114 -36.64 8.95 -8.81
N GLY A 115 -37.86 8.52 -8.45
CA GLY A 115 -38.96 8.31 -9.40
C GLY A 115 -39.93 9.49 -9.62
N ALA A 116 -39.95 10.50 -8.74
CA ALA A 116 -40.97 11.55 -8.76
C ALA A 116 -40.66 12.72 -9.72
N GLY A 117 -39.40 12.91 -10.13
CA GLY A 117 -38.98 14.05 -10.94
C GLY A 117 -39.44 14.02 -12.40
N ASN A 118 -39.76 12.84 -12.95
CA ASN A 118 -40.09 12.69 -14.37
C ASN A 118 -41.59 12.78 -14.65
N ALA A 119 -42.44 12.58 -13.65
CA ALA A 119 -43.91 12.65 -13.79
C ALA A 119 -44.44 14.10 -13.81
N LEU A 120 -43.66 15.07 -13.31
CA LEU A 120 -44.04 16.49 -13.27
C LEU A 120 -43.67 17.28 -14.54
N ARG A 121 -42.93 16.67 -15.48
CA ARG A 121 -42.49 17.32 -16.73
C ARG A 121 -43.40 17.01 -17.93
N THR A 122 -44.30 16.04 -17.82
CA THR A 122 -45.23 15.66 -18.89
C THR A 122 -46.56 16.42 -18.87
N GLU A 123 -46.74 17.35 -17.92
CA GLU A 123 -48.00 18.08 -17.69
C GLU A 123 -47.89 19.61 -17.95
N LEU A 124 -46.84 20.07 -18.64
CA LEU A 124 -46.69 21.45 -19.14
C LEU A 124 -46.28 21.45 -20.60
#